data_AF-A0A959LZF3-F1
#
_entry.id   AF-A0A959LZF3-F1
#
_cell.length_a   1.000
_cell.length_b   1.000
_cell.length_c   1.000
_cell.angle_alpha   90.00
_cell.angle_beta   90.00
_cell.angle_gamma   90.00
#
_symmetry.space_group_name_H-M   'P 1'
#
loop_
_entity.id
_entity.type
_entity.pdbx_description
1 polymer ?
#
loop_
_entity_poly.entity_id
_entity_poly.type
_entity_poly.pdbx_seq_one_letter_code
_entity_poly.pdbx_strand_id
1 'polypeptide(L)'
;MKRFSNILVALGVTMLLLTVGMKSEVVAQSCCPSGLYTQLTITNVTHPTSGCKFSITYCYYNEPTGTRKIFICKITVDATQPCNFSLFTLDSDFWELVDQKVLSDLHSKDSFVPCGEGGGQSNMIVESSRAKCQKVYHDIVLDTYVVEACDAEPGLCVSVYTVCVDNGVFVINPVSGPTYIGGGDCPTTPPNINSNTPTCFNTCQ
;
A
#
# COMPACT_ATOMS: atom_id res chain seq x y z
N MET A 1 -44.59 29.66 39.07
CA MET A 1 -43.74 29.52 37.86
C MET A 1 -42.58 28.54 38.14
N LYS A 2 -42.81 27.22 38.09
CA LYS A 2 -41.77 26.19 38.38
C LYS A 2 -41.65 25.09 37.32
N ARG A 3 -42.41 25.15 36.22
CA ARG A 3 -42.51 24.05 35.23
C ARG A 3 -41.57 24.18 34.02
N PHE A 4 -40.99 25.36 33.76
CA PHE A 4 -40.14 25.57 32.58
C PHE A 4 -38.65 25.25 32.79
N SER A 5 -38.21 25.08 34.04
CA SER A 5 -36.79 24.84 34.34
C SER A 5 -36.33 23.41 34.00
N ASN A 6 -37.21 22.41 34.08
CA ASN A 6 -36.83 21.02 33.85
C ASN A 6 -36.71 20.65 32.36
N ILE A 7 -37.44 21.35 31.48
CA ILE A 7 -37.40 21.12 30.03
C ILE A 7 -36.09 21.66 29.43
N LEU A 8 -35.61 22.81 29.92
CA LEU A 8 -34.35 23.41 29.48
C LEU A 8 -33.13 22.59 29.92
N VAL A 9 -33.16 22.02 31.12
CA VAL A 9 -32.08 21.14 31.61
C VAL A 9 -32.06 19.83 30.82
N ALA A 10 -33.22 19.24 30.53
CA ALA A 10 -33.30 18.03 29.72
C ALA A 10 -32.75 18.26 28.30
N LEU A 11 -33.16 19.34 27.61
CA LEU A 11 -32.68 19.69 26.27
C LEU A 11 -31.16 19.97 26.23
N GLY A 12 -30.62 20.62 27.26
CA GLY A 12 -29.18 20.88 27.35
C GLY A 12 -28.35 19.60 27.48
N VAL A 13 -28.82 18.62 28.26
CA VAL A 13 -28.12 17.35 28.46
C VAL A 13 -28.21 16.46 27.21
N THR A 14 -29.34 16.43 26.50
CA THR A 14 -29.43 15.69 25.23
C THR A 14 -28.60 16.31 24.11
N MET A 15 -28.51 17.65 24.02
CA MET A 15 -27.61 18.30 23.05
C MET A 15 -26.13 18.05 23.37
N LEU A 16 -25.76 18.03 24.65
CA LEU A 16 -24.40 17.66 25.03
C LEU A 16 -24.09 16.22 24.63
N LEU A 17 -24.97 15.25 24.91
CA LEU A 17 -24.77 13.85 24.54
C LEU A 17 -24.71 13.60 23.02
N LEU A 18 -25.47 14.35 22.22
CA LEU A 18 -25.40 14.27 20.75
C LEU A 18 -24.09 14.85 20.18
N THR A 19 -23.45 15.81 20.86
CA THR A 19 -22.18 16.39 20.41
C THR A 19 -20.94 15.58 20.83
N VAL A 20 -21.03 14.77 21.88
CA VAL A 20 -19.95 13.82 22.25
C VAL A 20 -20.07 12.46 21.53
N GLY A 21 -21.20 12.19 20.87
CA GLY A 21 -21.52 10.90 20.27
C GLY A 21 -20.96 10.64 18.86
N MET A 22 -20.25 11.58 18.23
CA MET A 22 -19.67 11.40 16.90
C MET A 22 -18.24 11.93 16.82
N LYS A 23 -17.37 11.37 17.65
CA LYS A 23 -15.91 11.33 17.37
C LYS A 23 -15.44 9.89 17.49
N SER A 24 -15.91 9.06 16.56
CA SER A 24 -15.20 7.85 16.18
C SER A 24 -15.28 7.70 14.67
N GLU A 25 -14.89 8.75 13.96
CA GLU A 25 -14.05 8.48 12.81
C GLU A 25 -12.70 8.11 13.43
N VAL A 26 -12.50 6.81 13.64
CA VAL A 26 -11.17 6.24 13.41
C VAL A 26 -10.90 6.63 11.96
N VAL A 27 -10.33 7.83 11.77
CA VAL A 27 -9.71 8.20 10.51
C VAL A 27 -8.57 7.21 10.45
N ALA A 28 -8.84 6.03 9.88
CA ALA A 28 -7.83 5.15 9.40
C ALA A 28 -7.01 6.06 8.49
N GLN A 29 -5.86 6.49 8.99
CA GLN A 29 -4.99 7.41 8.28
C GLN A 29 -4.70 6.71 6.97
N SER A 30 -5.37 7.18 5.91
CA SER A 30 -5.27 6.57 4.61
C SER A 30 -3.82 6.71 4.21
N CYS A 31 -3.14 5.58 4.07
CA CYS A 31 -1.75 5.54 3.64
C CYS A 31 -1.62 5.90 2.15
N CYS A 32 -2.75 6.13 1.48
CA CYS A 32 -2.78 6.60 0.11
C CYS A 32 -2.42 8.09 0.02
N PRO A 33 -1.74 8.50 -1.06
CA PRO A 33 -1.65 9.91 -1.42
C PRO A 33 -3.05 10.54 -1.50
N SER A 34 -3.16 11.81 -1.15
CA SER A 34 -4.45 12.46 -0.92
C SER A 34 -5.35 12.52 -2.16
N GLY A 35 -6.64 12.23 -1.94
CA GLY A 35 -7.78 12.79 -2.66
C GLY A 35 -8.43 11.97 -3.79
N LEU A 36 -7.73 11.03 -4.42
CA LEU A 36 -8.27 10.34 -5.61
C LEU A 36 -7.98 8.83 -5.69
N TYR A 37 -7.21 8.30 -4.75
CA TYR A 37 -6.81 6.91 -4.77
C TYR A 37 -7.85 6.00 -4.10
N THR A 38 -8.10 4.85 -4.71
CA THR A 38 -8.81 3.74 -4.08
C THR A 38 -7.81 2.85 -3.37
N GLN A 39 -8.04 2.57 -2.08
CA GLN A 39 -7.20 1.68 -1.27
C GLN A 39 -7.71 0.25 -1.36
N LEU A 40 -6.80 -0.71 -1.55
CA LEU A 40 -7.06 -2.14 -1.54
C LEU A 40 -6.00 -2.87 -0.71
N THR A 41 -6.37 -4.05 -0.21
CA THR A 41 -5.45 -4.93 0.51
C THR A 41 -5.54 -6.35 -0.04
N ILE A 42 -4.39 -6.89 -0.43
CA ILE A 42 -4.22 -8.31 -0.78
C ILE A 42 -3.73 -9.01 0.48
N THR A 43 -4.34 -10.14 0.84
CA THR A 43 -3.94 -10.93 2.01
C THR A 43 -3.35 -12.27 1.59
N ASN A 44 -2.60 -12.90 2.50
CA ASN A 44 -2.07 -14.26 2.33
C ASN A 44 -1.10 -14.45 1.15
N VAL A 45 -0.36 -13.42 0.77
CA VAL A 45 0.72 -13.55 -0.21
C VAL A 45 1.87 -14.30 0.44
N THR A 46 2.33 -15.39 -0.17
CA THR A 46 3.39 -16.23 0.41
C THR A 46 4.75 -15.81 -0.14
N HIS A 47 5.69 -15.48 0.75
CA HIS A 47 7.08 -15.26 0.40
C HIS A 47 7.74 -16.60 0.05
N PRO A 48 8.36 -16.74 -1.14
CA PRO A 48 8.80 -18.04 -1.67
C PRO A 48 9.88 -18.71 -0.81
N THR A 49 10.82 -17.92 -0.25
CA THR A 49 11.95 -18.45 0.52
C THR A 49 11.64 -18.68 2.01
N SER A 50 11.05 -17.68 2.69
CA SER A 50 10.76 -17.75 4.13
C SER A 50 9.48 -18.52 4.46
N GLY A 51 8.57 -18.69 3.50
CA GLY A 51 7.23 -19.22 3.72
C GLY A 51 6.29 -18.29 4.49
N CYS A 52 6.74 -17.08 4.86
CA CYS A 52 5.91 -16.13 5.58
C CYS A 52 4.77 -15.62 4.69
N LYS A 53 3.58 -15.50 5.26
CA LYS A 53 2.44 -14.89 4.59
C LYS A 53 2.34 -13.42 4.97
N PHE A 54 2.30 -12.58 3.97
CA PHE A 54 2.20 -11.14 4.13
C PHE A 54 0.97 -10.59 3.43
N SER A 55 0.58 -9.38 3.83
CA SER A 55 -0.48 -8.61 3.19
C SER A 55 0.11 -7.36 2.57
N ILE A 56 -0.43 -6.96 1.42
CA ILE A 56 -0.01 -5.77 0.68
C ILE A 56 -1.19 -4.80 0.68
N THR A 57 -1.02 -3.63 1.28
CA THR A 57 -1.95 -2.51 1.14
C THR A 57 -1.40 -1.55 0.11
N TYR A 58 -2.19 -1.31 -0.93
CA TYR A 58 -1.83 -0.45 -2.04
C TYR A 58 -3.00 0.46 -2.42
N CYS A 59 -2.65 1.50 -3.14
CA CYS A 59 -3.55 2.55 -3.56
C CYS A 59 -3.47 2.64 -5.08
N TYR A 60 -4.60 2.79 -5.77
CA TYR A 60 -4.58 3.00 -7.22
C TYR A 60 -5.50 4.12 -7.67
N TYR A 61 -5.12 4.76 -8.78
CA TYR A 61 -5.86 5.82 -9.44
C TYR A 61 -5.73 5.66 -10.96
N ASN A 62 -6.84 5.87 -11.66
CA ASN A 62 -6.88 5.86 -13.13
C ASN A 62 -6.80 7.29 -13.62
N GLU A 63 -5.69 7.66 -14.26
CA GLU A 63 -5.56 8.98 -14.86
C GLU A 63 -6.50 9.11 -16.08
N PRO A 64 -7.03 10.31 -16.36
CA PRO A 64 -7.85 10.54 -17.55
C PRO A 64 -7.13 10.24 -18.88
N THR A 65 -5.79 10.24 -18.86
CA THR A 65 -4.92 9.92 -20.00
C THR A 65 -4.84 8.41 -20.29
N GLY A 66 -5.41 7.56 -19.44
CA GLY A 66 -5.39 6.09 -19.57
C GLY A 66 -4.25 5.40 -18.84
N THR A 67 -3.34 6.15 -18.20
CA THR A 67 -2.32 5.59 -17.31
C THR A 67 -2.93 5.22 -15.96
N ARG A 68 -2.54 4.07 -15.42
CA ARG A 68 -2.92 3.63 -14.08
C ARG A 68 -1.76 3.86 -13.12
N LYS A 69 -1.99 4.62 -12.05
CA LYS A 69 -1.00 4.88 -11.01
C LYS A 69 -1.28 4.00 -9.81
N ILE A 70 -0.24 3.33 -9.32
CA ILE A 70 -0.27 2.46 -8.15
C ILE A 70 0.75 3.00 -7.16
N PHE A 71 0.37 2.99 -5.87
CA PHE A 71 1.26 3.29 -4.76
C PHE A 71 1.19 2.16 -3.73
N ILE A 72 2.29 1.42 -3.58
CA ILE A 72 2.43 0.38 -2.55
C ILE A 72 2.71 1.10 -1.23
N CYS A 73 1.71 1.13 -0.35
CA CYS A 73 1.79 1.95 0.85
C CYS A 73 2.38 1.19 2.04
N LYS A 74 1.96 -0.08 2.22
CA LYS A 74 2.25 -0.83 3.44
C LYS A 74 2.26 -2.33 3.18
N ILE A 75 3.23 -3.02 3.76
CA ILE A 75 3.24 -4.48 3.86
C ILE A 75 3.15 -4.87 5.33
N THR A 76 2.39 -5.92 5.63
CA THR A 76 2.28 -6.46 6.99
C THR A 76 2.53 -7.96 7.02
N VAL A 77 3.22 -8.44 8.04
CA VAL A 77 3.49 -9.86 8.31
C VAL A 77 3.12 -10.14 9.76
N ASP A 78 2.20 -11.06 9.99
CA ASP A 78 1.82 -11.46 11.35
C ASP A 78 2.98 -12.22 12.01
N ALA A 79 3.43 -11.74 13.17
CA ALA A 79 4.62 -12.26 13.86
C ALA A 79 4.40 -13.66 14.45
N THR A 80 3.14 -14.07 14.65
CA THR A 80 2.78 -15.38 15.22
C THR A 80 2.81 -16.51 14.19
N GLN A 81 2.99 -16.18 12.91
CA GLN A 81 2.97 -17.18 11.86
C GLN A 81 4.14 -18.16 11.96
N PRO A 82 3.90 -19.46 11.68
CA PRO A 82 4.97 -20.44 11.59
C PRO A 82 5.74 -20.27 10.27
N CYS A 83 6.67 -19.32 10.24
CA CYS A 83 7.57 -19.09 9.10
C CYS A 83 8.99 -18.75 9.55
N ASN A 84 9.93 -18.74 8.59
CA ASN A 84 11.33 -18.42 8.89
C ASN A 84 11.64 -16.94 8.62
N PHE A 85 11.43 -16.09 9.63
CA PHE A 85 11.73 -14.66 9.55
C PHE A 85 13.19 -14.33 9.22
N SER A 86 14.14 -15.21 9.53
CA SER A 86 15.55 -15.01 9.16
C SER A 86 15.81 -15.07 7.65
N LEU A 87 14.88 -15.68 6.90
CA LEU A 87 14.91 -15.76 5.43
C LEU A 87 13.94 -14.78 4.77
N PHE A 88 13.27 -13.91 5.54
CA PHE A 88 12.36 -12.91 5.00
C PHE A 88 13.17 -11.69 4.56
N THR A 89 13.47 -11.61 3.27
CA THR A 89 14.27 -10.54 2.66
C THR A 89 13.38 -9.57 1.89
N LEU A 90 13.78 -8.29 1.87
CA LEU A 90 13.09 -7.20 1.18
C LEU A 90 13.93 -6.74 -0.02
N ASP A 91 14.35 -7.71 -0.84
CA ASP A 91 15.22 -7.55 -2.00
C ASP A 91 14.43 -7.29 -3.31
N SER A 92 15.14 -7.27 -4.44
CA SER A 92 14.55 -7.07 -5.76
C SER A 92 13.45 -8.08 -6.08
N ASP A 93 13.66 -9.35 -5.73
CA ASP A 93 12.75 -10.45 -6.04
C ASP A 93 11.47 -10.33 -5.20
N PHE A 94 11.61 -9.90 -3.94
CA PHE A 94 10.46 -9.56 -3.09
C PHE A 94 9.62 -8.43 -3.71
N TRP A 95 10.26 -7.35 -4.17
CA TRP A 95 9.54 -6.22 -4.76
C TRP A 95 8.88 -6.59 -6.09
N GLU A 96 9.54 -7.40 -6.93
CA GLU A 96 8.95 -7.92 -8.15
C GLU A 96 7.71 -8.78 -7.85
N LEU A 97 7.78 -9.66 -6.83
CA LEU A 97 6.63 -10.44 -6.38
C LEU A 97 5.48 -9.54 -5.93
N VAL A 98 5.76 -8.48 -5.16
CA VAL A 98 4.75 -7.51 -4.72
C VAL A 98 4.09 -6.84 -5.93
N ASP A 99 4.87 -6.32 -6.88
CA ASP A 99 4.36 -5.67 -8.09
C ASP A 99 3.49 -6.63 -8.90
N GLN A 100 3.93 -7.88 -9.14
CA GLN A 100 3.16 -8.89 -9.85
C GLN A 100 1.82 -9.20 -9.17
N LYS A 101 1.80 -9.33 -7.84
CA LYS A 101 0.56 -9.60 -7.08
C LYS A 101 -0.41 -8.44 -7.13
N VAL A 102 0.08 -7.20 -7.01
CA VAL A 102 -0.76 -6.00 -7.09
C VAL A 102 -1.35 -5.83 -8.49
N LEU A 103 -0.56 -6.02 -9.53
CA LEU A 103 -1.04 -5.96 -10.92
C LEU A 103 -2.08 -7.05 -11.20
N SER A 104 -1.86 -8.28 -10.73
CA SER A 104 -2.81 -9.38 -10.89
C SER A 104 -4.11 -9.17 -10.11
N ASP A 105 -4.05 -8.62 -8.90
CA ASP A 105 -5.25 -8.32 -8.10
C ASP A 105 -6.09 -7.22 -8.78
N LEU A 106 -5.45 -6.17 -9.31
CA LEU A 106 -6.14 -5.18 -10.13
C LEU A 106 -6.78 -5.78 -11.36
N HIS A 107 -6.11 -6.71 -12.05
CA HIS A 107 -6.69 -7.44 -13.18
C HIS A 107 -7.97 -8.18 -12.84
N SER A 108 -8.06 -8.76 -11.65
CA SER A 108 -9.28 -9.43 -11.22
C SER A 108 -10.47 -8.50 -10.94
N LYS A 109 -10.20 -7.19 -10.78
CA LYS A 109 -11.18 -6.19 -10.33
C LYS A 109 -11.59 -5.20 -11.41
N ASP A 110 -10.68 -4.89 -12.33
CA ASP A 110 -10.91 -3.97 -13.43
C ASP A 110 -10.77 -4.69 -14.77
N SER A 111 -11.55 -4.27 -15.77
CA SER A 111 -11.39 -4.77 -17.15
C SER A 111 -10.09 -4.24 -17.76
N PHE A 112 -9.19 -5.14 -18.14
CA PHE A 112 -7.99 -4.81 -18.91
C PHE A 112 -8.26 -4.97 -20.41
N VAL A 113 -7.59 -4.14 -21.19
CA VAL A 113 -7.67 -4.20 -22.65
C VAL A 113 -6.98 -5.46 -23.19
N PRO A 114 -7.51 -6.10 -24.24
CA PRO A 114 -6.82 -7.18 -24.93
C PRO A 114 -5.44 -6.73 -25.43
N CYS A 115 -4.47 -7.64 -25.45
CA CYS A 115 -3.19 -7.38 -26.09
C CYS A 115 -3.44 -7.22 -27.60
N GLY A 116 -2.99 -6.10 -28.17
CA GLY A 116 -3.18 -5.84 -29.59
C GLY A 116 -2.18 -6.61 -30.45
N GLU A 117 -2.63 -7.63 -31.19
CA GLU A 117 -1.95 -8.07 -32.40
C GLU A 117 -2.20 -7.02 -33.50
N GLY A 118 -1.16 -6.25 -33.90
CA GLY A 118 -1.25 -5.40 -35.10
C GLY A 118 -1.40 -3.88 -34.88
N GLY A 119 -0.74 -3.30 -33.88
CA GLY A 119 -0.32 -1.89 -33.93
C GLY A 119 -1.39 -0.81 -33.68
N GLY A 120 -2.55 -1.14 -33.12
CA GLY A 120 -3.63 -0.17 -32.90
C GLY A 120 -4.37 -0.20 -31.56
N GLN A 121 -4.22 -1.22 -30.72
CA GLN A 121 -4.84 -1.26 -29.38
C GLN A 121 -3.76 -1.22 -28.30
N SER A 122 -3.82 -0.15 -27.51
CA SER A 122 -2.80 0.32 -26.59
C SER A 122 -2.76 -0.54 -25.33
N ASN A 123 -1.64 -1.22 -25.08
CA ASN A 123 -1.36 -1.76 -23.75
C ASN A 123 -1.63 -0.69 -22.69
N MET A 124 -2.26 -1.07 -21.57
CA MET A 124 -2.43 -0.14 -20.47
C MET A 124 -1.07 0.12 -19.84
N ILE A 125 -0.70 1.39 -19.70
CA ILE A 125 0.52 1.78 -18.97
C ILE A 125 0.17 1.81 -17.48
N VAL A 126 0.98 1.13 -16.69
CA VAL A 126 0.85 1.13 -15.23
C VAL A 126 2.15 1.63 -14.61
N GLU A 127 2.05 2.68 -13.81
CA GLU A 127 3.15 3.19 -12.99
C GLU A 127 2.98 2.66 -11.57
N SER A 128 3.81 1.69 -11.18
CA SER A 128 3.87 1.21 -9.80
C SER A 128 4.93 2.00 -9.04
N SER A 129 4.54 2.60 -7.92
CA SER A 129 5.41 3.42 -7.10
C SER A 129 5.40 2.96 -5.66
N ARG A 130 6.51 3.18 -4.98
CA ARG A 130 6.66 3.00 -3.53
C ARG A 130 7.59 4.09 -2.99
N ALA A 131 7.52 4.34 -1.69
CA ALA A 131 8.48 5.22 -1.04
C ALA A 131 9.91 4.66 -1.16
N LYS A 132 10.86 5.51 -1.54
CA LYS A 132 12.29 5.21 -1.57
C LYS A 132 12.80 4.79 -0.22
N CYS A 133 12.38 5.51 0.82
CA CYS A 133 12.72 5.19 2.18
C CYS A 133 11.55 4.50 2.85
N GLN A 134 11.78 3.26 3.23
CA GLN A 134 10.85 2.52 4.07
C GLN A 134 11.53 2.12 5.37
N LYS A 135 10.74 1.92 6.41
CA LYS A 135 11.16 1.38 7.70
C LYS A 135 10.45 0.05 7.93
N VAL A 136 11.13 -0.86 8.62
CA VAL A 136 10.51 -2.08 9.15
C VAL A 136 10.48 -1.96 10.66
N TYR A 137 9.34 -2.27 11.27
CA TYR A 137 9.22 -2.33 12.72
C TYR A 137 8.18 -3.36 13.16
N HIS A 138 8.29 -3.81 14.40
CA HIS A 138 7.29 -4.67 15.03
C HIS A 138 6.28 -3.79 15.77
N ASP A 139 5.03 -3.81 15.31
CA ASP A 139 3.91 -3.26 16.05
C ASP A 139 3.53 -4.24 17.17
N ILE A 140 3.96 -3.91 18.39
CA ILE A 140 3.77 -4.73 19.59
C ILE A 140 2.29 -4.86 19.96
N VAL A 141 1.45 -3.89 19.58
CA VAL A 141 0.01 -3.91 19.90
C VAL A 141 -0.72 -4.90 19.01
N LEU A 142 -0.34 -4.96 17.72
CA LEU A 142 -0.94 -5.84 16.73
C LEU A 142 -0.16 -7.15 16.53
N ASP A 143 0.95 -7.32 17.22
CA ASP A 143 1.93 -8.40 17.05
C ASP A 143 2.27 -8.65 15.57
N THR A 144 2.59 -7.59 14.84
CA THR A 144 2.72 -7.60 13.38
C THR A 144 3.97 -6.83 12.95
N TYR A 145 4.78 -7.38 12.06
CA TYR A 145 5.83 -6.64 11.38
C TYR A 145 5.23 -5.79 10.28
N VAL A 146 5.58 -4.50 10.29
CA VAL A 146 5.07 -3.49 9.35
C VAL A 146 6.24 -2.95 8.53
N VAL A 147 6.04 -2.88 7.21
CA VAL A 147 6.91 -2.16 6.27
C VAL A 147 6.11 -1.00 5.71
N GLU A 148 6.58 0.23 5.91
CA GLU A 148 5.91 1.45 5.45
C GLU A 148 6.91 2.58 5.17
N ALA A 149 6.44 3.67 4.58
CA ALA A 149 7.26 4.85 4.30
C ALA A 149 7.86 5.47 5.57
N CYS A 150 9.04 6.08 5.43
CA CYS A 150 9.61 6.92 6.49
C CYS A 150 8.92 8.28 6.57
N ASP A 151 8.88 8.87 7.77
CA ASP A 151 8.16 10.13 8.05
C ASP A 151 8.82 11.38 7.41
N ALA A 152 10.03 11.24 6.83
CA ALA A 152 10.73 12.29 6.10
C ALA A 152 10.66 12.04 4.58
N GLU A 153 10.25 13.08 3.87
CA GLU A 153 9.73 13.11 2.49
C GLU A 153 10.71 12.72 1.35
N PRO A 154 10.21 12.36 0.15
CA PRO A 154 9.76 10.99 -0.12
C PRO A 154 10.08 10.62 -1.58
N GLY A 155 11.36 10.54 -1.96
CA GLY A 155 11.68 10.02 -3.28
C GLY A 155 10.87 8.75 -3.56
N LEU A 156 10.44 8.54 -4.80
CA LEU A 156 9.71 7.35 -5.19
C LEU A 156 10.63 6.41 -5.95
N CYS A 157 10.45 5.12 -5.73
CA CYS A 157 10.91 4.10 -6.66
C CYS A 157 9.73 3.78 -7.57
N VAL A 158 9.88 4.07 -8.86
CA VAL A 158 8.82 3.91 -9.85
C VAL A 158 9.23 2.88 -10.88
N SER A 159 8.44 1.83 -11.00
CA SER A 159 8.51 0.84 -12.07
C SER A 159 7.36 1.09 -13.05
N VAL A 160 7.64 0.99 -14.35
CA VAL A 160 6.62 1.18 -15.39
C VAL A 160 6.40 -0.13 -16.10
N TYR A 161 5.13 -0.51 -16.23
CA TYR A 161 4.69 -1.73 -16.89
C TYR A 161 3.72 -1.41 -18.01
N THR A 162 3.71 -2.30 -19.00
CA THR A 162 2.60 -2.44 -19.94
C THR A 162 1.88 -3.72 -19.60
N VAL A 163 0.56 -3.65 -19.48
CA VAL A 163 -0.28 -4.79 -19.12
C VAL A 163 -1.44 -4.92 -20.08
N CYS A 164 -1.79 -6.17 -20.40
CA CYS A 164 -2.87 -6.51 -21.30
C CYS A 164 -3.33 -7.96 -21.09
N VAL A 165 -4.38 -8.37 -21.78
CA VAL A 165 -4.89 -9.75 -21.75
C VAL A 165 -4.68 -10.41 -23.12
N ASP A 166 -3.83 -11.43 -23.19
CA ASP A 166 -3.58 -12.22 -24.41
C ASP A 166 -4.25 -13.59 -24.27
N ASN A 167 -5.23 -13.90 -25.12
CA ASN A 167 -5.95 -15.19 -25.08
C ASN A 167 -6.51 -15.57 -23.68
N GLY A 168 -6.95 -14.59 -22.91
CA GLY A 168 -7.44 -14.78 -21.54
C GLY A 168 -6.35 -14.91 -20.47
N VAL A 169 -5.08 -14.79 -20.86
CA VAL A 169 -3.91 -14.76 -19.97
C VAL A 169 -3.52 -13.32 -19.68
N PHE A 170 -3.36 -12.98 -18.40
CA PHE A 170 -2.85 -11.68 -18.00
C PHE A 170 -1.35 -11.59 -18.27
N VAL A 171 -0.95 -10.63 -19.10
CA VAL A 171 0.43 -10.40 -19.51
C VAL A 171 0.94 -9.12 -18.88
N ILE A 172 2.08 -9.21 -18.21
CA ILE A 172 2.80 -8.08 -17.60
C ILE A 172 4.16 -7.96 -18.28
N ASN A 173 4.39 -6.83 -18.93
CA ASN A 173 5.66 -6.53 -19.60
C ASN A 173 6.32 -5.33 -18.93
N PRO A 174 7.50 -5.50 -18.30
CA PRO A 174 8.24 -4.37 -17.74
C PRO A 174 8.72 -3.45 -18.88
N VAL A 175 8.44 -2.15 -18.75
CA VAL A 175 8.94 -1.10 -19.65
C VAL A 175 10.21 -0.50 -19.07
N SER A 176 10.19 -0.20 -17.76
CA SER A 176 11.35 0.26 -17.00
C SER A 176 11.33 -0.28 -15.59
N GLY A 177 12.50 -0.66 -15.09
CA GLY A 177 12.70 -1.08 -13.70
C GLY A 177 12.60 0.11 -12.71
N PRO A 178 12.80 -0.16 -11.40
CA PRO A 178 12.63 0.83 -10.35
C PRO A 178 13.57 2.00 -10.60
N THR A 179 12.98 3.12 -11.02
CA THR A 179 13.68 4.35 -11.31
C THR A 179 13.39 5.33 -10.18
N TYR A 180 14.45 5.98 -9.71
CA TYR A 180 14.34 6.98 -8.67
C TYR A 180 13.73 8.28 -9.20
N ILE A 181 12.70 8.77 -8.54
CA ILE A 181 12.07 10.07 -8.81
C ILE A 181 12.04 10.89 -7.51
N GLY A 182 12.58 12.12 -7.52
CA GLY A 182 12.50 13.05 -6.41
C GLY A 182 13.84 13.37 -5.73
N GLY A 183 13.78 13.86 -4.49
CA GLY A 183 14.93 14.21 -3.62
C GLY A 183 15.02 13.30 -2.38
N GLY A 184 16.06 13.51 -1.57
CA GLY A 184 16.21 12.89 -0.24
C GLY A 184 17.22 11.73 -0.19
N ASP A 185 18.10 11.76 0.81
CA ASP A 185 19.04 10.68 1.08
C ASP A 185 18.36 9.55 1.84
N CYS A 186 18.62 8.32 1.40
CA CYS A 186 18.13 7.13 2.09
C CYS A 186 19.31 6.26 2.51
N PRO A 187 19.35 5.74 3.75
CA PRO A 187 20.38 4.79 4.13
C PRO A 187 20.34 3.57 3.21
N THR A 188 21.51 3.11 2.78
CA THR A 188 21.68 1.86 2.00
C THR A 188 21.87 0.65 2.91
N THR A 189 21.81 0.85 4.23
CA THR A 189 21.88 -0.25 5.19
C THR A 189 20.65 -1.14 5.04
N PRO A 190 20.82 -2.46 4.90
CA PRO A 190 19.70 -3.38 4.80
C PRO A 190 18.83 -3.31 6.06
N PRO A 191 17.51 -3.52 5.93
CA PRO A 191 16.62 -3.51 7.08
C PRO A 191 16.96 -4.67 8.03
N ASN A 192 17.03 -4.37 9.32
CA ASN A 192 17.09 -5.39 10.35
C ASN A 192 15.71 -5.58 10.97
N ILE A 193 14.99 -6.62 10.54
CA ILE A 193 13.64 -6.94 11.05
C ILE A 193 13.64 -7.30 12.55
N ASN A 194 14.80 -7.66 13.11
CA ASN A 194 14.97 -7.98 14.53
C ASN A 194 15.37 -6.77 15.39
N SER A 195 15.49 -5.56 14.80
CA SER A 195 15.80 -4.34 15.53
C SER A 195 14.54 -3.74 16.16
N ASN A 196 14.61 -3.40 17.45
CA ASN A 196 13.55 -2.65 18.13
C ASN A 196 13.53 -1.17 17.74
N THR A 197 14.54 -0.69 17.02
CA THR A 197 14.60 0.67 16.49
C THR A 197 14.39 0.63 14.98
N PRO A 198 13.30 1.20 14.45
CA PRO A 198 13.04 1.23 13.01
C PRO A 198 14.13 2.04 12.32
N THR A 199 14.85 1.43 11.38
CA THR A 199 15.81 2.13 10.52
C THR A 199 15.27 2.21 9.11
N CYS A 200 15.36 3.40 8.50
CA CYS A 200 15.02 3.57 7.08
C CYS A 200 16.03 2.86 6.19
N PHE A 201 15.56 2.27 5.10
CA PHE A 201 16.38 1.63 4.06
C PHE A 201 15.85 2.00 2.67
N ASN A 202 16.75 1.93 1.67
CA ASN A 202 16.44 2.25 0.28
C ASN A 202 15.78 1.06 -0.43
N THR A 203 14.61 1.29 -1.04
CA THR A 203 13.83 0.27 -1.75
C THR A 203 13.98 0.30 -3.27
N CYS A 204 14.80 1.22 -3.82
CA CYS A 204 15.03 1.35 -5.26
C CYS A 204 16.20 0.49 -5.75
N GLN A 205 16.86 -0.26 -4.86
CA GLN A 205 18.06 -1.05 -5.14
C GLN A 205 17.73 -2.50 -5.48
#